data_AF-A0A4R2PK28-F1
#
_entry.id   AF-A0A4R2PK28-F1
#
_cell.length_a   1.000
_cell.length_b   1.000
_cell.length_c   1.000
_cell.angle_alpha   90.00
_cell.angle_beta   90.00
_cell.angle_gamma   90.00
#
_symmetry.space_group_name_H-M   'P 1'
#
loop_
_entity.id
_entity.type
_entity.pdbx_description
1 polymer ?
#
loop_
_entity_poly.entity_id
_entity_poly.type
_entity_poly.pdbx_seq_one_letter_code
_entity_poly.pdbx_strand_id
1 'polypeptide(L)'
;MSRARALHDQAAALLRLRAVRLAAAARALAAARDATARAGAAARAAGAAAEAAQEAQVAAHAALVADPAEAERRLAVLDRALFRRSVAARDAEAAEDAEARAAAAEAQQRRAAIVARARHDALAERTAGLRRARRARADTREQQDREMIRRFR
;
A
#
# COMPACT_ATOMS: atom_id res chain seq x y z
N MET A 1 43.81 7.15 6.57
CA MET A 1 42.48 7.79 6.36
C MET A 1 41.92 8.27 7.70
N SER A 2 41.39 9.49 7.81
CA SER A 2 40.81 9.98 9.08
C SER A 2 39.47 9.30 9.39
N ARG A 3 39.29 8.86 10.65
CA ARG A 3 38.04 8.25 11.19
C ARG A 3 36.79 9.07 10.86
N ALA A 4 36.90 10.40 10.83
CA ALA A 4 35.79 11.30 10.50
C ALA A 4 35.35 11.20 9.03
N ARG A 5 36.29 10.95 8.11
CA ARG A 5 35.99 10.75 6.67
C ARG A 5 35.28 9.41 6.46
N ALA A 6 35.77 8.35 7.10
CA ALA A 6 35.15 7.03 7.04
C ALA A 6 33.69 7.04 7.56
N LEU A 7 33.43 7.71 8.69
CA LEU A 7 32.07 7.87 9.22
C LEU A 7 31.15 8.67 8.28
N HIS A 8 31.68 9.68 7.60
CA HIS A 8 30.92 10.45 6.62
C HIS A 8 30.53 9.61 5.40
N ASP A 9 31.50 8.89 4.83
CA ASP A 9 31.29 8.05 3.65
C ASP A 9 30.32 6.90 3.97
N GLN A 10 30.43 6.30 5.16
CA GLN A 10 29.49 5.30 5.65
C GLN A 10 28.07 5.87 5.81
N ALA A 11 27.93 7.05 6.41
CA ALA A 11 26.62 7.67 6.59
C ALA A 11 25.97 8.06 5.25
N ALA A 12 26.75 8.50 4.26
CA ALA A 12 26.29 8.77 2.91
C ALA A 12 25.86 7.48 2.17
N ALA A 13 26.58 6.37 2.34
CA ALA A 13 26.20 5.07 1.79
C ALA A 13 24.87 4.56 2.41
N LEU A 14 24.73 4.66 3.73
CA LEU A 14 23.49 4.30 4.42
C LEU A 14 22.30 5.16 3.99
N LEU A 15 22.51 6.47 3.76
CA LEU A 15 21.47 7.36 3.29
C LEU A 15 20.98 6.97 1.89
N ARG A 16 21.90 6.65 0.97
CA ARG A 16 21.56 6.14 -0.37
C ARG A 16 20.76 4.85 -0.30
N LEU A 17 21.20 3.88 0.50
CA LEU A 17 20.46 2.63 0.72
C LEU A 17 19.05 2.90 1.28
N ARG A 18 18.92 3.88 2.19
CA ARG A 18 17.62 4.21 2.77
C ARG A 18 16.70 4.92 1.79
N ALA A 19 17.24 5.76 0.90
CA ALA A 19 16.48 6.37 -0.19
C ALA A 19 15.93 5.30 -1.15
N VAL A 20 16.73 4.29 -1.52
CA VAL A 20 16.26 3.15 -2.32
C VAL A 20 15.13 2.39 -1.61
N ARG A 21 15.27 2.13 -0.31
CA ARG A 21 14.22 1.46 0.50
C ARG A 21 12.96 2.30 0.62
N LEU A 22 13.08 3.62 0.73
CA LEU A 22 11.94 4.54 0.74
C LEU A 22 11.19 4.50 -0.61
N ALA A 23 11.93 4.54 -1.73
CA ALA A 23 11.33 4.43 -3.06
C ALA A 23 10.66 3.07 -3.26
N ALA A 24 11.26 1.97 -2.78
CA ALA A 24 10.65 0.65 -2.81
C ALA A 24 9.35 0.59 -1.97
N ALA A 25 9.35 1.16 -0.76
CA ALA A 25 8.16 1.25 0.08
C ALA A 25 7.05 2.09 -0.57
N ALA A 26 7.40 3.18 -1.25
CA ALA A 26 6.44 4.00 -1.98
C ALA A 26 5.78 3.21 -3.14
N ARG A 27 6.58 2.44 -3.92
CA ARG A 27 6.04 1.57 -4.97
C ARG A 27 5.15 0.45 -4.41
N ALA A 28 5.55 -0.17 -3.29
CA ALA A 28 4.74 -1.19 -2.63
C ALA A 28 3.41 -0.63 -2.13
N LEU A 29 3.39 0.58 -1.57
CA LEU A 29 2.16 1.25 -1.16
C LEU A 29 1.27 1.60 -2.37
N ALA A 30 1.84 2.07 -3.48
CA ALA A 30 1.07 2.33 -4.70
C ALA A 30 0.42 1.05 -5.23
N ALA A 31 1.19 -0.03 -5.35
CA ALA A 31 0.67 -1.33 -5.78
C ALA A 31 -0.42 -1.87 -4.85
N ALA A 32 -0.30 -1.66 -3.53
CA ALA A 32 -1.32 -2.05 -2.57
C ALA A 32 -2.61 -1.24 -2.73
N ARG A 33 -2.54 0.08 -2.97
CA ARG A 33 -3.71 0.92 -3.26
C ARG A 33 -4.44 0.47 -4.52
N ASP A 34 -3.69 0.15 -5.57
CA ASP A 34 -4.28 -0.38 -6.81
C ASP A 34 -4.96 -1.73 -6.57
N ALA A 35 -4.37 -2.59 -5.74
CA ALA A 35 -4.98 -3.86 -5.35
C ALA A 35 -6.26 -3.65 -4.53
N THR A 36 -6.28 -2.72 -3.57
CA THR A 36 -7.49 -2.35 -2.82
C THR A 36 -8.59 -1.84 -3.76
N ALA A 37 -8.25 -0.95 -4.69
CA ALA A 37 -9.21 -0.41 -5.65
C ALA A 37 -9.81 -1.50 -6.55
N ARG A 38 -8.99 -2.43 -7.04
CA ARG A 38 -9.46 -3.60 -7.82
C ARG A 38 -10.32 -4.54 -6.98
N ALA A 39 -9.94 -4.81 -5.74
CA ALA A 39 -10.71 -5.66 -4.84
C ALA A 39 -12.08 -5.05 -4.54
N GLY A 40 -12.15 -3.75 -4.22
CA GLY A 40 -13.44 -3.08 -4.01
C GLY A 40 -14.30 -2.99 -5.28
N ALA A 41 -13.70 -2.89 -6.47
CA ALA A 41 -14.45 -2.99 -7.72
C ALA A 41 -15.03 -4.40 -7.92
N ALA A 42 -14.27 -5.45 -7.60
CA ALA A 42 -14.73 -6.83 -7.67
C ALA A 42 -15.85 -7.11 -6.65
N ALA A 43 -15.72 -6.62 -5.41
CA ALA A 43 -16.75 -6.76 -4.38
C ALA A 43 -18.07 -6.10 -4.80
N ARG A 44 -18.03 -4.87 -5.33
CA ARG A 44 -19.23 -4.21 -5.87
C ARG A 44 -19.86 -4.98 -7.02
N ALA A 45 -19.05 -5.52 -7.93
CA ALA A 45 -19.56 -6.32 -9.05
C ALA A 45 -20.19 -7.64 -8.58
N ALA A 46 -19.58 -8.32 -7.62
CA ALA A 46 -20.11 -9.55 -7.04
C ALA A 46 -21.40 -9.29 -6.24
N GLY A 47 -21.46 -8.19 -5.48
CA GLY A 47 -22.67 -7.74 -4.79
C GLY A 47 -23.83 -7.48 -5.77
N ALA A 48 -23.58 -6.73 -6.85
CA ALA A 48 -24.59 -6.50 -7.88
C ALA A 48 -25.07 -7.79 -8.57
N ALA A 49 -24.16 -8.75 -8.77
CA ALA A 49 -24.51 -10.06 -9.31
C ALA A 49 -25.38 -10.89 -8.32
N ALA A 50 -25.10 -10.80 -7.02
CA ALA A 50 -25.90 -11.44 -5.98
C ALA A 50 -27.30 -10.83 -5.89
N GLU A 51 -27.43 -9.50 -5.97
CA GLU A 51 -28.73 -8.80 -6.05
C GLU A 51 -29.52 -9.23 -7.29
N ALA A 52 -28.91 -9.23 -8.47
CA ALA A 52 -29.57 -9.68 -9.70
C ALA A 52 -30.01 -11.16 -9.62
N ALA A 53 -29.21 -12.02 -8.97
CA ALA A 53 -29.58 -13.42 -8.76
C ALA A 53 -30.74 -13.58 -7.77
N GLN A 54 -30.81 -12.74 -6.74
CA GLN A 54 -31.95 -12.65 -5.81
C GLN A 54 -33.22 -12.23 -6.54
N GLU A 55 -33.17 -11.18 -7.36
CA GLU A 55 -34.31 -10.72 -8.15
C GLU A 55 -34.80 -11.80 -9.12
N ALA A 56 -33.89 -12.49 -9.80
CA ALA A 56 -34.23 -13.61 -10.68
C ALA A 56 -34.91 -14.77 -9.93
N GLN A 57 -34.46 -15.07 -8.70
CA GLN A 57 -35.08 -16.08 -7.85
C GLN A 57 -36.50 -15.68 -7.41
N VAL A 58 -36.71 -14.41 -7.03
CA VAL A 58 -38.04 -13.87 -6.70
C VAL A 58 -38.97 -13.93 -7.92
N ALA A 59 -38.48 -13.55 -9.11
CA ALA A 59 -39.25 -13.61 -10.34
C ALA A 59 -39.63 -15.05 -10.74
N ALA A 60 -38.69 -16.00 -10.61
CA ALA A 60 -38.96 -17.42 -10.87
C ALA A 60 -40.01 -17.99 -9.91
N HIS A 61 -39.95 -17.62 -8.63
CA HIS A 61 -40.94 -18.02 -7.64
C HIS A 61 -42.33 -17.43 -7.94
N ALA A 62 -42.41 -16.13 -8.26
CA ALA A 62 -43.67 -15.50 -8.65
C ALA A 62 -44.29 -16.15 -9.89
N ALA A 63 -43.48 -16.50 -10.88
CA ALA A 63 -43.93 -17.19 -12.09
C ALA A 63 -44.45 -18.61 -11.83
N LEU A 64 -43.86 -19.33 -10.86
CA LEU A 64 -44.35 -20.64 -10.42
C LEU A 64 -45.74 -20.53 -9.76
N VAL A 65 -45.94 -19.51 -8.92
CA VAL A 65 -47.23 -19.28 -8.24
C VAL A 65 -48.33 -18.88 -9.22
N ALA A 66 -48.00 -18.09 -10.24
CA ALA A 66 -48.97 -17.56 -11.19
C ALA A 66 -49.53 -18.61 -12.16
N ASP A 67 -48.77 -19.66 -12.48
CA ASP A 67 -49.16 -20.67 -13.48
C ASP A 67 -48.81 -22.09 -13.00
N PRO A 68 -49.67 -22.70 -12.17
CA PRO A 68 -49.46 -24.06 -11.67
C PRO A 68 -49.64 -25.14 -12.73
N ALA A 69 -50.29 -24.85 -13.87
CA ALA A 69 -50.41 -25.82 -14.97
C ALA A 69 -49.03 -26.13 -15.59
N GLU A 70 -48.06 -25.23 -15.41
CA GLU A 70 -46.68 -25.31 -15.88
C GLU A 70 -45.68 -25.66 -14.76
N ALA A 71 -46.17 -26.18 -13.63
CA ALA A 71 -45.39 -26.31 -12.40
C ALA A 71 -44.04 -27.03 -12.56
N GLU A 72 -43.99 -28.16 -13.28
CA GLU A 72 -42.73 -28.90 -13.47
C GLU A 72 -41.66 -28.07 -14.18
N ARG A 73 -42.02 -27.36 -15.25
CA ARG A 73 -41.09 -26.49 -15.97
C ARG A 73 -40.67 -25.29 -15.12
N ARG A 74 -41.60 -24.70 -14.36
CA ARG A 74 -41.35 -23.55 -13.48
C ARG A 74 -40.47 -23.92 -12.28
N LEU A 75 -40.65 -25.12 -11.72
CA LEU A 75 -39.79 -25.65 -10.65
C LEU A 75 -38.34 -25.79 -11.12
N ALA A 76 -38.10 -26.33 -12.31
CA ALA A 76 -36.75 -26.42 -12.86
C ALA A 76 -36.06 -25.05 -13.03
N VAL A 77 -36.83 -24.01 -13.41
CA VAL A 77 -36.33 -22.63 -13.49
C VAL A 77 -36.01 -22.07 -12.10
N LEU A 78 -36.87 -22.32 -11.12
CA LEU A 78 -36.67 -21.90 -9.73
C LEU A 78 -35.44 -22.56 -9.11
N ASP A 79 -35.26 -23.87 -9.29
CA ASP A 79 -34.09 -24.59 -8.78
C ASP A 79 -32.78 -24.05 -9.34
N ARG A 80 -32.77 -23.76 -10.65
CA ARG A 80 -31.63 -23.10 -11.30
C ARG A 80 -31.37 -21.71 -10.72
N ALA A 81 -32.41 -20.94 -10.44
CA ALA A 81 -32.29 -19.61 -9.85
C ALA A 81 -31.77 -19.67 -8.40
N LEU A 82 -32.25 -20.63 -7.60
CA LEU A 82 -31.77 -20.91 -6.25
C LEU A 82 -30.28 -21.28 -6.25
N PHE A 83 -29.86 -22.15 -7.17
CA PHE A 83 -28.45 -22.50 -7.33
C PHE A 83 -27.59 -21.29 -7.73
N ARG A 84 -28.02 -20.50 -8.71
CA ARG A 84 -27.29 -19.29 -9.12
C ARG A 84 -27.16 -18.27 -8.01
N ARG A 85 -28.24 -18.09 -7.22
CA ARG A 85 -28.25 -17.22 -6.05
C ARG A 85 -27.25 -17.69 -5.01
N SER A 86 -27.20 -19.00 -4.71
CA SER A 86 -26.27 -19.53 -3.71
C SER A 86 -24.81 -19.36 -4.14
N VAL A 87 -24.50 -19.54 -5.43
CA VAL A 87 -23.18 -19.26 -5.99
C VAL A 87 -22.86 -17.77 -5.90
N ALA A 88 -23.74 -16.90 -6.37
CA ALA A 88 -23.50 -15.45 -6.38
C ALA A 88 -23.33 -14.87 -4.96
N ALA A 89 -24.10 -15.35 -3.99
CA ALA A 89 -23.94 -14.95 -2.58
C ALA A 89 -22.56 -15.34 -2.03
N ARG A 90 -22.09 -16.54 -2.38
CA ARG A 90 -20.79 -17.06 -1.94
C ARG A 90 -19.62 -16.32 -2.61
N ASP A 91 -19.79 -15.95 -3.88
CA ASP A 91 -18.82 -15.12 -4.61
C ASP A 91 -18.77 -13.69 -4.04
N ALA A 92 -19.91 -13.12 -3.65
CA ALA A 92 -19.97 -11.82 -2.98
C ALA A 92 -19.25 -11.84 -1.64
N GLU A 93 -19.52 -12.83 -0.79
CA GLU A 93 -18.82 -13.02 0.50
C GLU A 93 -17.31 -13.15 0.29
N ALA A 94 -16.88 -13.98 -0.66
CA ALA A 94 -15.46 -14.16 -0.97
C ALA A 94 -14.79 -12.87 -1.47
N ALA A 95 -15.53 -12.02 -2.21
CA ALA A 95 -15.04 -10.75 -2.71
C ALA A 95 -14.94 -9.68 -1.61
N GLU A 96 -15.90 -9.62 -0.69
CA GLU A 96 -15.84 -8.76 0.52
C GLU A 96 -14.63 -9.13 1.39
N ASP A 97 -14.43 -10.43 1.61
CA ASP A 97 -13.26 -10.96 2.31
C ASP A 97 -11.94 -10.58 1.63
N ALA A 98 -11.91 -10.62 0.29
CA ALA A 98 -10.74 -10.22 -0.49
C ALA A 98 -10.48 -8.70 -0.38
N GLU A 99 -11.54 -7.88 -0.39
CA GLU A 99 -11.44 -6.44 -0.16
C GLU A 99 -10.90 -6.13 1.24
N ALA A 100 -11.41 -6.80 2.27
CA ALA A 100 -10.94 -6.64 3.65
C ALA A 100 -9.44 -7.00 3.78
N ARG A 101 -9.01 -8.10 3.18
CA ARG A 101 -7.59 -8.50 3.13
C ARG A 101 -6.73 -7.48 2.38
N ALA A 102 -7.20 -6.95 1.26
CA ALA A 102 -6.49 -5.93 0.48
C ALA A 102 -6.34 -4.63 1.28
N ALA A 103 -7.40 -4.18 1.94
CA ALA A 103 -7.38 -2.99 2.79
C ALA A 103 -6.40 -3.15 3.98
N ALA A 104 -6.39 -4.32 4.62
CA ALA A 104 -5.44 -4.63 5.69
C ALA A 104 -3.98 -4.61 5.20
N ALA A 105 -3.72 -5.18 4.01
CA ALA A 105 -2.40 -5.15 3.37
C ALA A 105 -1.97 -3.70 3.04
N GLU A 106 -2.86 -2.88 2.49
CA GLU A 106 -2.57 -1.46 2.23
C GLU A 106 -2.24 -0.71 3.52
N ALA A 107 -3.00 -0.93 4.60
CA ALA A 107 -2.74 -0.32 5.89
C ALA A 107 -1.34 -0.72 6.43
N GLN A 108 -0.93 -1.97 6.24
CA GLN A 108 0.42 -2.42 6.58
C GLN A 108 1.49 -1.72 5.72
N GLN A 109 1.29 -1.61 4.41
CA GLN A 109 2.24 -0.91 3.53
C GLN A 109 2.32 0.59 3.86
N ARG A 110 1.21 1.21 4.23
CA ARG A 110 1.17 2.62 4.66
C ARG A 110 2.02 2.83 5.91
N ARG A 111 1.87 1.96 6.92
CA ARG A 111 2.73 1.98 8.12
C ARG A 111 4.19 1.77 7.77
N ALA A 112 4.50 0.81 6.89
CA ALA A 112 5.87 0.56 6.45
C ALA A 112 6.49 1.76 5.72
N ALA A 113 5.73 2.46 4.87
CA ALA A 113 6.17 3.67 4.18
C ALA A 113 6.45 4.84 5.15
N ILE A 114 5.60 5.04 6.17
CA ILE A 114 5.82 6.05 7.21
C ILE A 114 7.12 5.77 7.97
N VAL A 115 7.33 4.52 8.40
CA VAL A 115 8.58 4.12 9.09
C VAL A 115 9.78 4.19 8.14
N ALA A 116 9.60 3.90 6.85
CA ALA A 116 10.62 4.07 5.82
C ALA A 116 11.12 5.51 5.79
N ARG A 117 10.17 6.45 5.71
CA ARG A 117 10.39 7.89 5.66
C ARG A 117 11.01 8.43 6.93
N ALA A 118 10.46 8.11 8.11
CA ALA A 118 10.98 8.59 9.39
C ALA A 118 12.46 8.21 9.59
N ARG A 119 12.83 6.96 9.28
CA ARG A 119 14.25 6.53 9.38
C ARG A 119 15.14 7.15 8.31
N HIS A 120 14.60 7.47 7.12
CA HIS A 120 15.34 8.23 6.11
C HIS A 120 15.64 9.63 6.61
N ASP A 121 14.63 10.33 7.11
CA ASP A 121 14.74 11.72 7.52
C ASP A 121 15.68 11.87 8.73
N ALA A 122 15.58 10.99 9.73
CA ALA A 122 16.51 10.96 10.86
C ALA A 122 17.99 10.77 10.41
N LEU A 123 18.23 9.94 9.40
CA LEU A 123 19.59 9.74 8.86
C LEU A 123 20.04 10.94 8.00
N ALA A 124 19.13 11.55 7.25
CA ALA A 124 19.38 12.76 6.48
C ALA A 124 19.79 13.93 7.40
N GLU A 125 19.08 14.11 8.52
CA GLU A 125 19.42 15.12 9.53
C GLU A 125 20.80 14.86 10.16
N ARG A 126 21.08 13.61 10.56
CA ARG A 126 22.38 13.24 11.12
C ARG A 126 23.52 13.48 10.14
N THR A 127 23.34 13.11 8.86
CA THR A 127 24.35 13.35 7.82
C THR A 127 24.54 14.84 7.54
N ALA A 128 23.48 15.65 7.56
CA ALA A 128 23.57 17.11 7.45
C ALA A 128 24.33 17.72 8.64
N GLY A 129 24.09 17.24 9.86
CA GLY A 129 24.84 17.64 11.06
C GLY A 129 26.34 17.35 10.93
N LEU A 130 26.71 16.14 10.47
CA LEU A 130 28.10 15.78 10.22
C LEU A 130 28.76 16.66 9.15
N ARG A 131 28.02 17.02 8.08
CA ARG A 131 28.51 17.95 7.05
C ARG A 131 28.78 19.34 7.63
N ARG A 132 27.85 19.88 8.44
CA ARG A 132 28.01 21.18 9.11
C ARG A 132 29.23 21.19 10.05
N ALA A 133 29.37 20.17 10.90
CA ALA A 133 30.51 20.06 11.81
C ALA A 133 31.85 19.95 11.06
N ARG A 134 31.88 19.24 9.92
CA ARG A 134 33.08 19.15 9.08
C ARG A 134 33.45 20.49 8.45
N ARG A 135 32.47 21.25 7.94
CA ARG A 135 32.68 22.60 7.39
C ARG A 135 33.22 23.55 8.46
N ALA A 136 32.56 23.61 9.62
CA ALA A 136 33.00 24.45 10.73
C ALA A 136 34.47 24.17 11.13
N ARG A 137 34.87 22.89 11.21
CA ARG A 137 36.26 22.52 11.50
C ARG A 137 37.26 22.91 10.41
N ALA A 138 36.84 22.91 9.14
CA ALA A 138 37.67 23.38 8.04
C ALA A 138 37.86 24.90 8.11
N ASP A 139 36.77 25.62 8.36
CA ASP A 139 36.77 27.09 8.50
C ASP A 139 37.67 27.52 9.67
N THR A 140 37.59 26.85 10.83
CA THR A 140 38.46 27.14 11.99
C THR A 140 39.95 26.91 11.68
N ARG A 141 40.29 25.85 10.94
CA ARG A 141 41.69 25.59 10.54
C ARG A 141 42.20 26.67 9.58
N GLU A 142 41.38 27.04 8.60
CA GLU A 142 41.74 28.09 7.66
C GLU A 142 41.92 29.45 8.35
N GLN A 143 41.10 29.76 9.36
CA GLN A 143 41.29 30.94 10.21
C GLN A 143 42.62 30.90 10.99
N GLN A 144 42.95 29.76 11.61
CA GLN A 144 44.21 29.57 12.33
C GLN A 144 45.43 29.68 11.41
N ASP A 145 45.36 29.10 10.21
CA ASP A 145 46.42 29.19 9.21
C ASP A 145 46.63 30.65 8.76
N ARG A 146 45.54 31.39 8.51
CA ARG A 146 45.59 32.82 8.18
C ARG A 146 46.17 33.66 9.32
N GLU A 147 45.83 33.36 10.57
CA GLU A 147 46.38 34.04 11.75
C GLU A 147 47.86 33.74 11.94
N MET A 148 48.32 32.48 11.76
CA MET A 148 49.74 32.16 11.78
C MET A 148 50.51 32.94 10.71
N ILE A 149 50.02 32.94 9.46
CA ILE A 149 50.67 33.68 8.37
C ILE A 149 50.81 35.18 8.69
N ARG A 150 49.80 35.78 9.35
CA ARG A 150 49.87 37.18 9.80
C ARG A 150 50.88 37.40 10.94
N ARG A 151 51.08 36.42 11.81
CA ARG A 151 51.94 36.54 13.00
C ARG A 151 53.43 36.38 12.69
N PHE A 152 53.76 35.69 11.59
CA PHE A 152 55.13 35.44 11.11
C PHE A 152 55.53 36.29 9.89
N ARG A 153 54.73 37.32 9.56
CA ARG A 153 55.08 38.41 8.64
C ARG A 153 55.30 39.68 9.43
#